data_AF-A0A252AR67-F1
#
_entry.id   AF-A0A252AR67-F1
#
_cell.length_a   1.000
_cell.length_b   1.000
_cell.length_c   1.000
_cell.angle_alpha   90.00
_cell.angle_beta   90.00
_cell.angle_gamma   90.00
#
_symmetry.space_group_name_H-M   'P 1'
#
loop_
_entity.id
_entity.type
_entity.pdbx_description
1 polymer ?
#
loop_
_entity_poly.entity_id
_entity_poly.type
_entity_poly.pdbx_seq_one_letter_code
_entity_poly.pdbx_strand_id
1 'polypeptide(L)'
;MAEPDRLKFRQVAILARLQAYRNEQASRQVIVARRRMAEAEQAILDIEHTYEQERLKQTQARLHRWRSAVGQELDYGAMRAVCEQDDRGYAAIEQQNMKREQAKQAEAEARDIVKNAEHQARTVHTALVRRNALKQTVDREHKHHQHMQEELKRDQQSQMLFAHRMGRSPI
;
A
#
# COMPACT_ATOMS: atom_id res chain seq x y z
N MET A 1 41.86 -15.13 7.56
CA MET A 1 40.65 -14.45 7.03
C MET A 1 41.05 -13.04 6.72
N ALA A 2 40.97 -12.61 5.46
CA ALA A 2 41.18 -11.20 5.14
C ALA A 2 39.99 -10.40 5.71
N GLU A 3 40.27 -9.37 6.51
CA GLU A 3 39.28 -8.40 7.00
C GLU A 3 38.31 -7.87 5.92
N PRO A 4 38.72 -7.60 4.67
CA PRO A 4 37.81 -7.09 3.65
C PRO A 4 36.62 -8.00 3.33
N ASP A 5 36.77 -9.34 3.38
CA ASP A 5 35.65 -10.24 3.06
C ASP A 5 34.62 -10.27 4.18
N ARG A 6 35.07 -10.27 5.45
CA ARG A 6 34.17 -10.19 6.62
C ARG A 6 33.36 -8.89 6.63
N LEU A 7 33.96 -7.79 6.18
CA LEU A 7 33.28 -6.50 6.02
C LEU A 7 32.20 -6.56 4.93
N LYS A 8 32.50 -7.14 3.76
CA LYS A 8 31.51 -7.34 2.68
C LYS A 8 30.31 -8.15 3.14
N PHE A 9 30.52 -9.25 3.88
CA PHE A 9 29.42 -10.06 4.46
C PHE A 9 28.49 -9.25 5.35
N ARG A 10 29.08 -8.52 6.30
CA ARG A 10 28.32 -7.69 7.24
C ARG A 10 27.53 -6.62 6.50
N GLN A 11 28.14 -5.95 5.53
CA GLN A 11 27.48 -4.92 4.72
C GLN A 11 26.30 -5.48 3.93
N VAL A 12 26.47 -6.61 3.24
CA VAL A 12 25.38 -7.24 2.46
C VAL A 12 24.24 -7.69 3.38
N ALA A 13 24.55 -8.27 4.54
CA ALA A 13 23.56 -8.68 5.52
C ALA A 13 22.76 -7.48 6.09
N ILE A 14 23.43 -6.37 6.41
CA ILE A 14 22.79 -5.14 6.88
C ILE A 14 21.87 -4.58 5.80
N LEU A 15 22.35 -4.49 4.56
CA LEU A 15 21.56 -3.97 3.44
C LEU A 15 20.35 -4.85 3.11
N ALA A 16 20.46 -6.18 3.25
CA ALA A 16 19.33 -7.10 3.12
C ALA A 16 18.29 -6.87 4.22
N ARG A 17 18.70 -6.68 5.48
CA ARG A 17 17.79 -6.35 6.59
C ARG A 17 17.08 -5.02 6.38
N LEU A 18 17.82 -3.98 5.97
CA LEU A 18 17.23 -2.67 5.66
C LEU A 18 16.19 -2.77 4.53
N GLN A 19 16.49 -3.55 3.50
CA GLN A 19 15.56 -3.75 2.39
C GLN A 19 14.32 -4.56 2.81
N ALA A 20 14.47 -5.54 3.70
CA ALA A 20 13.35 -6.30 4.25
C ALA A 20 12.43 -5.40 5.08
N TYR A 21 12.99 -4.53 5.92
CA TYR A 21 12.23 -3.55 6.70
C TYR A 21 11.45 -2.57 5.79
N ARG A 22 12.09 -2.05 4.74
CA ARG A 22 11.42 -1.20 3.74
C ARG A 22 10.27 -1.93 3.05
N ASN A 23 10.45 -3.21 2.73
CA ASN A 23 9.39 -4.02 2.13
C ASN A 23 8.20 -4.18 3.09
N GLU A 24 8.47 -4.45 4.37
CA GLU A 24 7.43 -4.53 5.38
C GLU A 24 6.67 -3.21 5.54
N GLN A 25 7.39 -2.07 5.58
CA GLN A 25 6.76 -0.75 5.62
C GLN A 25 5.86 -0.51 4.39
N ALA A 26 6.35 -0.82 3.18
CA ALA A 26 5.55 -0.67 1.97
C ALA A 26 4.31 -1.58 1.97
N SER A 27 4.43 -2.81 2.46
CA SER A 27 3.28 -3.71 2.64
C SER A 27 2.26 -3.15 3.62
N ARG A 28 2.70 -2.58 4.75
CA ARG A 28 1.81 -1.92 5.73
C ARG A 28 1.11 -0.71 5.11
N GLN A 29 1.81 0.10 4.31
CA GLN A 29 1.22 1.24 3.60
C GLN A 29 0.13 0.80 2.62
N VAL A 30 0.34 -0.30 1.88
CA VAL A 30 -0.70 -0.88 1.00
C VAL A 30 -1.94 -1.29 1.80
N ILE A 31 -1.76 -1.93 2.96
CA ILE A 31 -2.89 -2.33 3.82
C ILE A 31 -3.67 -1.10 4.29
N VAL A 32 -2.98 -0.06 4.76
CA VAL A 32 -3.63 1.20 5.20
C VAL A 32 -4.35 1.88 4.03
N ALA A 33 -3.73 1.94 2.85
CA ALA A 33 -4.34 2.53 1.67
C ALA A 33 -5.62 1.78 1.26
N ARG A 34 -5.58 0.44 1.22
CA ARG A 34 -6.75 -0.39 0.90
C ARG A 34 -7.88 -0.22 1.91
N ARG A 35 -7.55 -0.12 3.19
CA ARG A 35 -8.54 0.17 4.23
C ARG A 35 -9.21 1.52 4.01
N ARG A 36 -8.45 2.58 3.71
CA ARG A 36 -8.99 3.90 3.39
C ARG A 36 -9.89 3.88 2.15
N MET A 37 -9.52 3.09 1.15
CA MET A 37 -10.32 2.92 -0.07
C MET A 37 -11.66 2.25 0.26
N ALA A 38 -11.66 1.16 1.04
CA ALA A 38 -12.89 0.53 1.52
C ALA A 38 -13.75 1.47 2.39
N GLU A 39 -13.14 2.28 3.26
CA GLU A 39 -13.84 3.31 4.04
C GLU A 39 -14.48 4.38 3.12
N ALA A 40 -13.80 4.78 2.05
CA ALA A 40 -14.33 5.73 1.06
C ALA A 40 -15.48 5.13 0.23
N GLU A 41 -15.36 3.86 -0.20
CA GLU A 41 -16.44 3.13 -0.89
C GLU A 41 -17.70 3.04 -0.02
N GLN A 42 -17.54 2.69 1.26
CA GLN A 42 -18.67 2.66 2.20
C GLN A 42 -19.28 4.06 2.38
N ALA A 43 -18.45 5.10 2.53
CA ALA A 43 -18.93 6.47 2.67
C ALA A 43 -19.74 6.94 1.46
N ILE A 44 -19.39 6.52 0.24
CA ILE A 44 -20.20 6.80 -0.95
C ILE A 44 -21.56 6.15 -0.84
N LEU A 45 -21.64 4.86 -0.48
CA LEU A 45 -22.91 4.16 -0.35
C LEU A 45 -23.81 4.84 0.69
N ASP A 46 -23.26 5.21 1.83
CA ASP A 46 -23.98 5.91 2.88
C ASP A 46 -24.48 7.29 2.40
N ILE A 47 -23.64 8.05 1.70
CA ILE A 47 -24.00 9.37 1.17
C ILE A 47 -25.04 9.25 0.04
N GLU A 48 -24.90 8.30 -0.87
CA GLU A 48 -25.88 8.03 -1.92
C GLU A 48 -27.24 7.66 -1.32
N HIS A 49 -27.24 6.82 -0.28
CA HIS A 49 -28.46 6.49 0.44
C HIS A 49 -29.12 7.73 1.07
N THR A 50 -28.35 8.57 1.77
CA THR A 50 -28.90 9.80 2.38
C THR A 50 -29.38 10.81 1.33
N TYR A 51 -28.71 10.91 0.18
CA TYR A 51 -29.13 11.74 -0.94
C TYR A 51 -30.47 11.26 -1.51
N GLU A 52 -30.62 9.96 -1.74
CA GLU A 52 -31.87 9.38 -2.24
C GLU A 52 -33.03 9.56 -1.26
N GLN A 53 -32.78 9.31 0.03
CA GLN A 53 -33.77 9.55 1.08
C GLN A 53 -34.23 11.01 1.12
N GLU A 54 -33.30 11.96 1.11
CA GLU A 54 -33.62 13.38 1.16
C GLU A 54 -34.37 13.82 -0.11
N ARG A 55 -33.93 13.35 -1.28
CA ARG A 55 -34.61 13.60 -2.56
C ARG A 55 -36.05 13.08 -2.53
N LEU A 56 -36.27 11.86 -2.06
CA LEU A 56 -37.61 11.26 -1.97
C LEU A 56 -38.49 12.04 -0.98
N LYS A 57 -37.97 12.34 0.21
CA LYS A 57 -38.66 13.09 1.26
C LYS A 57 -39.09 14.48 0.75
N GLN A 58 -38.18 15.23 0.12
CA GLN A 58 -38.50 16.56 -0.41
C GLN A 58 -39.47 16.49 -1.59
N THR A 59 -39.34 15.48 -2.46
CA THR A 59 -40.29 15.27 -3.57
C THR A 59 -41.69 14.95 -3.07
N GLN A 60 -41.83 14.09 -2.06
CA GLN A 60 -43.12 13.77 -1.43
C GLN A 60 -43.71 14.98 -0.70
N ALA A 61 -42.89 15.72 0.04
CA ALA A 61 -43.32 16.94 0.73
C ALA A 61 -43.85 17.99 -0.26
N ARG A 62 -43.13 18.19 -1.37
CA ARG A 62 -43.56 19.05 -2.48
C ARG A 62 -44.89 18.59 -3.06
N LEU A 63 -45.00 17.32 -3.42
CA LEU A 63 -46.23 16.75 -3.98
C LEU A 63 -47.42 16.91 -3.02
N HIS A 64 -47.24 16.70 -1.71
CA HIS A 64 -48.28 16.93 -0.72
C HIS A 64 -48.69 18.42 -0.68
N ARG A 65 -47.73 19.35 -0.58
CA ARG A 65 -48.01 20.80 -0.58
C ARG A 65 -48.83 21.22 -1.79
N TRP A 66 -48.40 20.83 -2.99
CA TRP A 66 -49.10 21.19 -4.21
C TRP A 66 -50.47 20.53 -4.33
N ARG A 67 -50.62 19.25 -3.93
CA ARG A 67 -51.93 18.59 -3.89
C ARG A 67 -52.91 19.30 -2.96
N SER A 68 -52.46 19.73 -1.77
CA SER A 68 -53.29 20.48 -0.82
C SER A 68 -53.70 21.86 -1.34
N ALA A 69 -52.92 22.44 -2.27
CA ALA A 69 -53.21 23.72 -2.90
C ALA A 69 -54.13 23.64 -4.13
N VAL A 70 -54.34 22.45 -4.71
CA VAL A 70 -55.20 22.29 -5.91
C VAL A 70 -56.64 22.70 -5.57
N GLY A 71 -57.20 23.60 -6.39
CA GLY A 71 -58.60 24.06 -6.25
C GLY A 71 -58.81 25.13 -5.17
N GLN A 72 -57.75 25.58 -4.49
CA GLN A 72 -57.80 26.71 -3.56
C GLN A 72 -57.42 28.01 -4.29
N GLU A 73 -58.18 29.09 -4.05
CA GLU A 73 -57.73 30.43 -4.40
C GLU A 73 -56.63 30.84 -3.41
N LEU A 74 -55.38 30.60 -3.80
CA LEU A 74 -54.23 31.03 -3.02
C LEU A 74 -54.04 32.53 -3.19
N ASP A 75 -54.00 33.26 -2.07
CA ASP A 75 -53.49 34.61 -2.09
C ASP A 75 -51.99 34.63 -2.45
N TYR A 76 -51.50 35.80 -2.84
CA TYR A 76 -50.12 35.97 -3.26
C TYR A 76 -49.10 35.59 -2.16
N GLY A 77 -49.45 35.81 -0.88
CA GLY A 77 -48.59 35.47 0.26
C GLY A 77 -48.45 33.96 0.45
N ALA A 78 -49.57 33.23 0.37
CA ALA A 78 -49.64 31.78 0.44
C ALA A 78 -48.90 31.13 -0.74
N MET A 79 -49.08 31.65 -1.96
CA MET A 79 -48.34 31.17 -3.13
C MET A 79 -46.83 31.38 -2.96
N ARG A 80 -46.40 32.55 -2.49
CA ARG A 80 -44.98 32.82 -2.20
C ARG A 80 -44.42 31.86 -1.14
N ALA A 81 -45.15 31.61 -0.07
CA ALA A 81 -44.73 30.69 0.99
C ALA A 81 -44.53 29.25 0.49
N VAL A 82 -45.39 28.76 -0.42
CA VAL A 82 -45.24 27.43 -1.04
C VAL A 82 -43.97 27.39 -1.91
N CYS A 83 -43.74 28.41 -2.73
CA CYS A 83 -42.52 28.51 -3.54
C CYS A 83 -41.25 28.54 -2.69
N GLU A 84 -41.21 29.34 -1.61
CA GLU A 84 -40.04 29.39 -0.71
C GLU A 84 -39.75 28.03 -0.04
N GLN A 85 -40.79 27.24 0.27
CA GLN A 85 -40.61 25.90 0.82
C GLN A 85 -40.06 24.91 -0.21
N ASP A 86 -40.45 25.06 -1.48
CA ASP A 86 -39.88 24.28 -2.58
C ASP A 86 -38.40 24.64 -2.79
N ASP A 87 -38.06 25.93 -2.81
CA ASP A 87 -36.68 26.39 -2.97
C ASP A 87 -35.76 25.87 -1.86
N ARG A 88 -36.24 25.88 -0.60
CA ARG A 88 -35.53 25.26 0.52
C ARG A 88 -35.35 23.75 0.34
N GLY A 89 -36.36 23.07 -0.17
CA GLY A 89 -36.29 21.64 -0.47
C GLY A 89 -35.27 21.33 -1.56
N TYR A 90 -35.23 22.14 -2.64
CA TYR A 90 -34.23 22.02 -3.69
C TYR A 90 -32.81 22.28 -3.19
N ALA A 91 -32.62 23.33 -2.38
CA ALA A 91 -31.33 23.64 -1.77
C ALA A 91 -30.83 22.50 -0.87
N ALA A 92 -31.72 21.83 -0.13
CA ALA A 92 -31.37 20.67 0.69
C ALA A 92 -30.89 19.48 -0.16
N ILE A 93 -31.57 19.20 -1.29
CA ILE A 93 -31.14 18.16 -2.24
C ILE A 93 -29.78 18.51 -2.85
N GLU A 94 -29.60 19.76 -3.27
CA GLU A 94 -28.35 20.24 -3.87
C GLU A 94 -27.19 20.15 -2.88
N GLN A 95 -27.41 20.48 -1.60
CA GLN A 95 -26.40 20.32 -0.55
C GLN A 95 -25.96 18.86 -0.39
N GLN A 96 -26.89 17.89 -0.45
CA GLN A 96 -26.54 16.47 -0.39
C GLN A 96 -25.84 16.01 -1.68
N ASN A 97 -26.24 16.54 -2.83
CA ASN A 97 -25.55 16.26 -4.10
C ASN A 97 -24.09 16.74 -4.07
N MET A 98 -23.83 17.92 -3.49
CA MET A 98 -22.46 18.42 -3.31
C MET A 98 -21.61 17.47 -2.44
N LYS A 99 -22.16 16.95 -1.34
CA LYS A 99 -21.46 15.96 -0.51
C LYS A 99 -21.19 14.65 -1.27
N ARG A 100 -22.13 14.22 -2.10
CA ARG A 100 -21.97 13.04 -2.96
C ARG A 100 -20.82 13.23 -3.95
N GLU A 101 -20.73 14.39 -4.59
CA GLU A 101 -19.61 14.67 -5.51
C GLU A 101 -18.26 14.75 -4.78
N GLN A 102 -18.22 15.34 -3.58
CA GLN A 102 -17.02 15.32 -2.73
C GLN A 102 -16.60 13.90 -2.34
N ALA A 103 -17.55 13.02 -2.02
CA ALA A 103 -17.28 11.63 -1.69
C ALA A 103 -16.69 10.85 -2.89
N LYS A 104 -17.23 11.07 -4.10
CA LYS A 104 -16.68 10.50 -5.33
C LYS A 104 -15.25 10.97 -5.62
N GLN A 105 -14.96 12.25 -5.38
CA GLN A 105 -13.60 12.77 -5.50
C GLN A 105 -12.66 12.11 -4.50
N ALA A 106 -13.07 11.98 -3.24
CA ALA A 106 -12.28 11.32 -2.20
C ALA A 106 -12.02 9.83 -2.51
N GLU A 107 -12.99 9.12 -3.09
CA GLU A 107 -12.80 7.73 -3.55
C GLU A 107 -11.80 7.64 -4.70
N ALA A 108 -11.88 8.54 -5.67
CA ALA A 108 -10.91 8.61 -6.77
C ALA A 108 -9.48 8.86 -6.22
N GLU A 109 -9.32 9.79 -5.29
CA GLU A 109 -8.04 10.05 -4.62
C GLU A 109 -7.55 8.81 -3.83
N ALA A 110 -8.43 8.15 -3.08
CA ALA A 110 -8.09 6.95 -2.33
C ALA A 110 -7.64 5.80 -3.26
N ARG A 111 -8.29 5.66 -4.42
CA ARG A 111 -7.91 4.68 -5.45
C ARG A 111 -6.52 4.95 -6.02
N ASP A 112 -6.19 6.21 -6.30
CA ASP A 112 -4.86 6.60 -6.77
C ASP A 112 -3.79 6.37 -5.69
N ILE A 113 -4.11 6.63 -4.42
CA ILE A 113 -3.21 6.32 -3.29
C ILE A 113 -2.93 4.81 -3.21
N VAL A 114 -3.95 3.95 -3.35
CA VAL A 114 -3.77 2.49 -3.38
C VAL A 114 -2.86 2.09 -4.53
N LYS A 115 -3.12 2.59 -5.75
CA LYS A 115 -2.31 2.28 -6.94
C LYS A 115 -0.84 2.66 -6.75
N ASN A 116 -0.57 3.84 -6.19
CA ASN A 116 0.77 4.31 -5.91
C ASN A 116 1.46 3.46 -4.82
N ALA A 117 0.75 3.14 -3.74
CA ALA A 117 1.27 2.29 -2.67
C ALA A 117 1.61 0.88 -3.18
N GLU A 118 0.74 0.29 -4.02
CA GLU A 118 0.97 -1.02 -4.63
C GLU A 118 2.17 -1.00 -5.57
N HIS A 119 2.30 0.04 -6.39
CA HIS A 119 3.46 0.21 -7.27
C HIS A 119 4.77 0.32 -6.47
N GLN A 120 4.79 1.13 -5.40
CA GLN A 120 5.93 1.24 -4.50
C GLN A 120 6.28 -0.09 -3.84
N ALA A 121 5.28 -0.83 -3.33
CA ALA A 121 5.47 -2.13 -2.72
C ALA A 121 6.08 -3.15 -3.71
N ARG A 122 5.61 -3.18 -4.96
CA ARG A 122 6.20 -4.03 -6.02
C ARG A 122 7.67 -3.69 -6.26
N THR A 123 7.98 -2.40 -6.40
CA THR A 123 9.36 -1.93 -6.64
C THR A 123 10.29 -2.30 -5.49
N VAL A 124 9.86 -2.08 -4.24
CA VAL A 124 10.62 -2.41 -3.04
C VAL A 124 10.80 -3.92 -2.90
N HIS A 125 9.78 -4.71 -3.22
CA HIS A 125 9.83 -6.17 -3.22
C HIS A 125 10.82 -6.70 -4.25
N THR A 126 10.83 -6.17 -5.49
CA THR A 126 11.83 -6.55 -6.50
C THR A 126 13.25 -6.26 -6.01
N ALA A 127 13.47 -5.11 -5.38
CA ALA A 127 14.77 -4.77 -4.81
C ALA A 127 15.16 -5.70 -3.64
N LEU A 128 14.20 -6.14 -2.81
CA LEU A 128 14.42 -7.15 -1.77
C LEU A 128 14.86 -8.49 -2.37
N VAL A 129 14.18 -8.98 -3.40
CA VAL A 129 14.52 -10.23 -4.08
C VAL A 129 15.96 -10.17 -4.64
N ARG A 130 16.31 -9.08 -5.35
CA ARG A 130 17.68 -8.88 -5.86
C ARG A 130 18.72 -8.86 -4.74
N ARG A 131 18.42 -8.20 -3.63
CA ARG A 131 19.33 -8.11 -2.48
C ARG A 131 19.52 -9.46 -1.80
N ASN A 132 18.46 -10.25 -1.66
CA ASN A 132 18.52 -11.59 -1.10
C ASN A 132 19.31 -12.54 -2.01
N ALA A 133 19.15 -12.44 -3.32
CA ALA A 133 19.97 -13.20 -4.27
C ALA A 133 21.46 -12.85 -4.13
N LEU A 134 21.81 -11.56 -4.06
CA LEU A 134 23.19 -11.13 -3.82
C LEU A 134 23.76 -11.70 -2.52
N LYS A 135 22.99 -11.68 -1.43
CA LYS A 135 23.39 -12.27 -0.15
C LYS A 135 23.70 -13.77 -0.30
N GLN A 136 22.84 -14.51 -0.98
CA GLN A 136 23.05 -15.95 -1.21
C GLN A 136 24.29 -16.22 -2.07
N THR A 137 24.52 -15.44 -3.12
CA THR A 137 25.73 -15.57 -3.97
C THR A 137 26.98 -15.34 -3.16
N VAL A 138 27.03 -14.27 -2.38
CA VAL A 138 28.16 -13.93 -1.51
C VAL A 138 28.37 -15.06 -0.48
N ASP A 139 27.32 -15.53 0.20
CA ASP A 139 27.38 -16.67 1.14
C ASP A 139 27.96 -17.95 0.49
N ARG A 140 27.61 -18.25 -0.78
CA ARG A 140 28.13 -19.41 -1.50
C ARG A 140 29.61 -19.25 -1.86
N GLU A 141 29.99 -18.10 -2.42
CA GLU A 141 31.38 -17.79 -2.76
C GLU A 141 32.27 -17.93 -1.53
N HIS A 142 31.82 -17.46 -0.37
CA HIS A 142 32.61 -17.57 0.85
C HIS A 142 32.80 -18.99 1.35
N LYS A 143 31.73 -19.80 1.35
CA LYS A 143 31.86 -21.21 1.69
C LYS A 143 32.85 -21.91 0.76
N HIS A 144 32.81 -21.59 -0.53
CA HIS A 144 33.75 -22.11 -1.50
C HIS A 144 35.21 -21.68 -1.21
N HIS A 145 35.46 -20.40 -0.95
CA HIS A 145 36.80 -19.92 -0.60
C HIS A 145 37.33 -20.54 0.71
N GLN A 146 36.48 -20.72 1.72
CA GLN A 146 36.86 -21.39 2.96
C GLN A 146 37.26 -22.84 2.69
N HIS A 147 36.48 -23.56 1.90
CA HIS A 147 36.77 -24.93 1.52
C HIS A 147 38.11 -25.05 0.78
N MET A 148 38.34 -24.21 -0.24
CA MET A 148 39.62 -24.18 -0.97
C MET A 148 40.81 -23.87 -0.06
N GLN A 149 40.66 -22.96 0.91
CA GLN A 149 41.72 -22.66 1.89
C GLN A 149 42.02 -23.85 2.82
N GLU A 150 41.01 -24.60 3.20
CA GLU A 150 41.19 -25.81 4.01
C GLU A 150 41.88 -26.92 3.22
N GLU A 151 41.49 -27.12 1.96
CA GLU A 151 42.13 -28.08 1.05
C GLU A 151 43.61 -27.73 0.83
N LEU A 152 43.92 -26.48 0.49
CA LEU A 152 45.31 -26.01 0.33
C LEU A 152 46.16 -26.25 1.59
N LYS A 153 45.59 -26.03 2.78
CA LYS A 153 46.29 -26.30 4.05
C LYS A 153 46.53 -27.80 4.25
N ARG A 154 45.56 -28.66 3.94
CA ARG A 154 45.72 -30.12 4.03
C ARG A 154 46.78 -30.61 3.05
N ASP A 155 46.80 -30.08 1.84
CA ASP A 155 47.80 -30.42 0.82
C ASP A 155 49.20 -29.96 1.22
N GLN A 156 49.35 -28.75 1.76
CA GLN A 156 50.63 -28.28 2.30
C GLN A 156 51.12 -29.17 3.46
N GLN A 157 50.22 -29.56 4.36
CA GLN A 157 50.55 -30.47 5.45
C GLN A 157 50.97 -31.85 4.95
N SER A 158 50.26 -32.42 3.96
CA SER A 158 50.60 -33.72 3.39
C SER A 158 51.95 -33.69 2.66
N GLN A 159 52.25 -32.61 1.93
CA GLN A 159 53.54 -32.39 1.27
C GLN A 159 54.69 -32.28 2.29
N MET A 160 54.51 -31.52 3.38
CA MET A 160 55.52 -31.44 4.44
C MET A 160 55.79 -32.81 5.09
N LEU A 161 54.73 -33.59 5.37
CA LEU A 161 54.87 -34.94 5.92
C LEU A 161 55.60 -35.88 4.95
N PHE A 162 55.28 -35.79 3.66
CA PHE A 162 55.95 -36.56 2.61
C PHE A 162 57.44 -36.19 2.51
N ALA A 163 57.77 -34.89 2.46
CA ALA A 163 59.14 -34.40 2.43
C ALA A 163 59.95 -34.86 3.66
N HIS A 164 59.36 -34.82 4.86
CA HIS A 164 59.99 -35.32 6.08
C HIS A 164 60.24 -36.84 6.07
N ARG A 165 59.37 -37.63 5.42
CA ARG A 165 59.58 -39.08 5.26
C ARG A 165 60.68 -39.38 4.24
N MET A 166 60.71 -38.65 3.12
CA MET A 166 61.75 -38.82 2.09
C MET A 166 63.15 -38.40 2.57
N GLY A 167 63.25 -37.35 3.39
CA GLY A 167 64.52 -36.91 3.99
C GLY A 167 65.04 -37.78 5.15
N ARG A 168 64.25 -38.74 5.63
CA ARG A 168 64.62 -39.70 6.69
C ARG A 168 64.85 -41.12 6.16
N SER A 169 64.69 -41.35 4.86
CA SER A 169 65.06 -42.62 4.23
C SER A 169 66.54 -42.55 3.88
N PRO A 170 67.44 -43.35 4.51
CA PRO A 170 68.79 -43.48 4.02
C PRO A 170 68.72 -44.22 2.67
N ILE A 171 69.38 -43.66 1.65
CA ILE A 171 69.85 -44.45 0.51
C ILE A 171 71.07 -45.22 0.99
#